data_AF-A0A443LWX3-F1
#
_entry.id   AF-A0A443LWX3-F1
#
_cell.length_a   1.000
_cell.length_b   1.000
_cell.length_c   1.000
_cell.angle_alpha   90.00
_cell.angle_beta   90.00
_cell.angle_gamma   90.00
#
_symmetry.space_group_name_H-M   'P 1'
#
loop_
_entity.id
_entity.type
_entity.pdbx_description
1 polymer ?
#
loop_
_entity_poly.entity_id
_entity_poly.type
_entity_poly.pdbx_seq_one_letter_code
_entity_poly.pdbx_strand_id
1 'polypeptide(L)'
;MDKLQILDDWFQRVWIGGAYAEIGSFYTEDFLASGVMPGLELRPTDFAELIPALKEMISEPSVTYLRHFENDEWLWTLMLIRGRAAETHAPLELTAQIALRFEGDKIAEAHNHFDVLAFLEGVGMLPPDTLALCLAGEHLD
;
A
#
# COMPACT_ATOMS: atom_id res chain seq x y z
N MET A 1 -10.90 -15.37 -11.48
CA MET A 1 -9.53 -14.85 -11.75
C MET A 1 -8.60 -15.38 -10.68
N ASP A 2 -7.31 -15.42 -10.96
CA ASP A 2 -6.28 -15.64 -9.95
C ASP A 2 -6.31 -14.49 -8.92
N LYS A 3 -6.15 -14.75 -7.61
CA LYS A 3 -6.33 -13.69 -6.59
C LYS A 3 -5.23 -12.64 -6.72
N LEU A 4 -4.02 -13.09 -7.06
CA LEU A 4 -2.90 -12.20 -7.36
C LEU A 4 -3.20 -11.30 -8.57
N GLN A 5 -3.88 -11.81 -9.60
CA GLN A 5 -4.30 -10.98 -10.74
C GLN A 5 -5.33 -9.92 -10.35
N ILE A 6 -6.26 -10.22 -9.44
CA ILE A 6 -7.23 -9.23 -8.94
C ILE A 6 -6.49 -8.11 -8.20
N LEU A 7 -5.52 -8.48 -7.34
CA LEU A 7 -4.69 -7.52 -6.64
C LEU A 7 -3.84 -6.67 -7.59
N ASP A 8 -3.24 -7.30 -8.61
CA ASP A 8 -2.47 -6.57 -9.62
C ASP A 8 -3.34 -5.59 -10.40
N ASP A 9 -4.53 -6.01 -10.84
CA ASP A 9 -5.47 -5.11 -11.50
C ASP A 9 -5.87 -3.93 -10.60
N TRP A 10 -6.03 -4.16 -9.28
CA TRP A 10 -6.26 -3.07 -8.32
C TRP A 10 -5.10 -2.07 -8.29
N PHE A 11 -3.84 -2.53 -8.18
CA PHE A 11 -2.68 -1.64 -8.21
C PHE A 11 -2.53 -0.92 -9.55
N GLN A 12 -2.70 -1.64 -10.67
CA GLN A 12 -2.56 -1.06 -12.01
C GLN A 12 -3.63 0.00 -12.29
N ARG A 13 -4.90 -0.27 -11.96
CA ARG A 13 -5.98 0.69 -12.24
C ARG A 13 -6.02 1.83 -11.25
N VAL A 14 -5.93 1.54 -9.96
CA VAL A 14 -6.14 2.54 -8.90
C VAL A 14 -4.87 3.34 -8.65
N TRP A 15 -3.78 2.66 -8.25
CA TRP A 15 -2.54 3.35 -7.88
C TRP A 15 -1.83 3.93 -9.10
N ILE A 16 -1.66 3.14 -10.16
CA ILE A 16 -0.91 3.56 -11.35
C ILE A 16 -1.82 4.37 -12.29
N GLY A 17 -3.02 3.84 -12.60
CA GLY A 17 -3.97 4.44 -13.54
C GLY A 17 -4.80 5.59 -12.99
N GLY A 18 -4.94 5.74 -11.67
CA GLY A 18 -5.74 6.81 -11.06
C GLY A 18 -7.26 6.62 -11.18
N ALA A 19 -7.74 5.40 -11.42
CA ALA A 19 -9.16 5.07 -11.56
C ALA A 19 -9.88 4.99 -10.20
N TYR A 20 -9.86 6.08 -9.40
CA TYR A 20 -10.36 6.06 -8.03
C TYR A 20 -11.87 5.77 -7.92
N ALA A 21 -12.65 6.14 -8.94
CA ALA A 21 -14.07 5.81 -9.03
C ALA A 21 -14.34 4.30 -9.15
N GLU A 22 -13.34 3.50 -9.55
CA GLU A 22 -13.47 2.04 -9.69
C GLU A 22 -13.11 1.29 -8.39
N ILE A 23 -12.57 1.97 -7.35
CA ILE A 23 -12.09 1.33 -6.12
C ILE A 23 -13.15 0.41 -5.51
N GLY A 24 -14.40 0.89 -5.39
CA GLY A 24 -15.49 0.10 -4.80
C GLY A 24 -15.81 -1.18 -5.58
N SER A 25 -15.42 -1.28 -6.86
CA SER A 25 -15.67 -2.47 -7.67
C SER A 25 -14.76 -3.65 -7.32
N PHE A 26 -13.71 -3.45 -6.52
CA PHE A 26 -12.82 -4.53 -6.09
C PHE A 26 -13.27 -5.21 -4.79
N TYR A 27 -14.21 -4.60 -4.06
CA TYR A 27 -14.53 -4.97 -2.68
C TYR A 27 -15.96 -5.51 -2.54
N THR A 28 -16.19 -6.30 -1.50
CA THR A 28 -17.56 -6.60 -1.03
C THR A 28 -18.16 -5.38 -0.31
N GLU A 29 -19.48 -5.37 -0.10
CA GLU A 29 -20.16 -4.26 0.59
C GLU A 29 -19.70 -4.08 2.04
N ASP A 30 -19.39 -5.19 2.72
CA ASP A 30 -18.96 -5.24 4.12
C ASP A 30 -17.44 -5.22 4.31
N PHE A 31 -16.68 -4.91 3.25
CA PHE A 31 -15.23 -4.91 3.28
C PHE A 31 -14.66 -3.93 4.33
N LEU A 32 -13.65 -4.40 5.06
CA LEU A 32 -12.81 -3.60 5.95
C LEU A 32 -11.33 -3.91 5.73
N ALA A 33 -10.52 -2.85 5.76
CA ALA A 33 -9.07 -2.94 5.74
C ALA A 33 -8.45 -2.44 7.04
N SER A 34 -7.49 -3.18 7.58
CA SER A 34 -6.72 -2.81 8.76
C SER A 34 -5.23 -2.58 8.41
N GLY A 35 -4.48 -2.06 9.39
CA GLY A 35 -3.02 -2.05 9.37
C GLY A 35 -2.35 -0.88 8.64
N VAL A 36 -3.11 -0.03 7.95
CA VAL A 36 -2.57 1.24 7.41
C VAL A 36 -2.24 2.23 8.53
N MET A 37 -3.11 2.36 9.51
CA MET A 37 -2.90 3.16 10.72
C MET A 37 -3.43 2.42 11.96
N PRO A 38 -2.74 2.47 13.11
CA PRO A 38 -3.22 1.83 14.33
C PRO A 38 -4.61 2.32 14.74
N GLY A 39 -5.53 1.39 14.98
CA GLY A 39 -6.89 1.69 15.43
C GLY A 39 -7.83 2.22 14.35
N LEU A 40 -7.41 2.24 13.08
CA LEU A 40 -8.23 2.69 11.96
C LEU A 40 -8.56 1.51 11.04
N GLU A 41 -9.86 1.32 10.81
CA GLU A 41 -10.39 0.43 9.77
C GLU A 41 -10.84 1.27 8.58
N LEU A 42 -10.30 0.97 7.39
CA LEU A 42 -10.57 1.69 6.15
C LEU A 42 -11.63 0.97 5.32
N ARG A 43 -12.55 1.76 4.78
CA ARG A 43 -13.55 1.40 3.77
C ARG A 43 -13.08 1.80 2.37
N PRO A 44 -13.75 1.35 1.30
CA PRO A 44 -13.38 1.73 -0.07
C PRO A 44 -13.40 3.24 -0.31
N THR A 45 -14.31 3.97 0.35
CA THR A 45 -14.39 5.44 0.29
C THR A 45 -13.16 6.10 0.90
N ASP A 46 -12.61 5.55 1.97
CA ASP A 46 -11.44 6.12 2.65
C ASP A 46 -10.19 5.96 1.79
N PHE A 47 -10.07 4.84 1.06
CA PHE A 47 -9.03 4.67 0.04
C PHE A 47 -9.15 5.69 -1.10
N ALA A 48 -10.37 6.04 -1.52
CA ALA A 48 -10.59 7.03 -2.57
C ALA A 48 -10.16 8.44 -2.17
N GLU A 49 -10.04 8.73 -0.87
CA GLU A 49 -9.51 9.99 -0.34
C GLU A 49 -8.00 9.90 -0.05
N LEU A 50 -7.55 8.79 0.55
CA LEU A 50 -6.16 8.59 0.96
C LEU A 50 -5.20 8.41 -0.22
N ILE A 51 -5.57 7.60 -1.21
CA ILE A 51 -4.68 7.28 -2.34
C ILE A 51 -4.30 8.53 -3.15
N PRO A 52 -5.24 9.42 -3.52
CA PRO A 52 -4.89 10.68 -4.18
C PRO A 52 -3.91 11.52 -3.35
N ALA A 53 -4.14 11.66 -2.05
CA ALA A 53 -3.26 12.44 -1.18
C ALA A 53 -1.84 11.86 -1.11
N LEU A 54 -1.70 10.54 -1.05
CA LEU A 54 -0.39 9.86 -1.11
C LEU A 54 0.27 10.02 -2.47
N LYS A 55 -0.51 10.04 -3.56
CA LYS A 55 -0.02 10.24 -4.93
C LYS A 55 0.49 11.65 -5.22
N GLU A 56 0.12 12.65 -4.44
CA GLU A 56 0.75 13.98 -4.53
C GLU A 56 2.23 13.94 -4.06
N MET A 57 2.61 12.95 -3.24
CA MET A 57 3.97 12.81 -2.72
C MET A 57 4.86 11.89 -3.58
N ILE A 58 4.27 11.08 -4.46
CA ILE A 58 4.99 10.08 -5.27
C ILE A 58 4.67 10.15 -6.75
N SER A 59 5.68 9.91 -7.57
CA SER A 59 5.58 9.83 -9.02
C SER A 59 6.10 8.47 -9.50
N GLU A 60 5.59 8.02 -10.65
CA GLU A 60 6.01 6.77 -11.31
C GLU A 60 5.95 5.52 -10.40
N PRO A 61 4.87 5.29 -9.64
CA PRO A 61 4.79 4.13 -8.77
C PRO A 61 4.80 2.84 -9.58
N SER A 62 5.49 1.83 -9.07
CA SER A 62 5.49 0.46 -9.60
C SER A 62 5.49 -0.55 -8.46
N VAL A 63 4.91 -1.72 -8.71
CA VAL A 63 4.79 -2.80 -7.73
C VAL A 63 5.42 -4.05 -8.32
N THR A 64 6.22 -4.75 -7.52
CA THR A 64 6.78 -6.06 -7.84
C THR A 64 6.43 -7.03 -6.71
N TYR A 65 5.79 -8.15 -7.04
CA TYR A 65 5.49 -9.21 -6.07
C TYR A 65 6.73 -10.07 -5.85
N LEU A 66 7.37 -9.94 -4.69
CA LEU A 66 8.55 -10.72 -4.32
C LEU A 66 8.19 -12.15 -3.92
N ARG A 67 7.11 -12.29 -3.16
CA ARG A 67 6.53 -13.58 -2.75
C ARG A 67 5.02 -13.44 -2.69
N HIS A 68 4.32 -14.53 -2.95
CA HIS A 68 2.91 -14.63 -2.67
C HIS A 68 2.58 -16.08 -2.29
N PHE A 69 1.48 -16.25 -1.58
CA PHE A 69 0.92 -17.55 -1.24
C PHE A 69 -0.59 -17.45 -1.21
N GLU A 70 -1.25 -18.45 -1.78
CA GLU A 70 -2.70 -18.60 -1.70
C GLU A 70 -3.04 -19.81 -0.83
N ASN A 71 -4.01 -19.62 0.05
CA ASN A 71 -4.62 -20.71 0.82
C ASN A 71 -6.11 -20.45 1.02
N ASP A 72 -6.92 -21.34 0.46
CA ASP A 72 -8.38 -21.20 0.42
C ASP A 72 -8.80 -19.82 -0.15
N GLU A 73 -9.48 -19.03 0.68
CA GLU A 73 -9.95 -17.67 0.35
C GLU A 73 -8.88 -16.60 0.54
N TRP A 74 -7.71 -16.95 1.08
CA TRP A 74 -6.66 -15.99 1.41
C TRP A 74 -5.58 -15.89 0.33
N LEU A 75 -5.13 -14.66 0.10
CA LEU A 75 -3.89 -14.31 -0.57
C LEU A 75 -3.01 -13.56 0.44
N TRP A 76 -1.76 -13.95 0.57
CA TRP A 76 -0.73 -13.12 1.20
C TRP A 76 0.31 -12.75 0.15
N THR A 77 0.82 -11.51 0.20
CA THR A 77 1.93 -11.06 -0.65
C THR A 77 2.97 -10.32 0.17
N LEU A 78 4.23 -10.48 -0.26
CA LEU A 78 5.32 -9.56 0.02
C LEU A 78 5.66 -8.83 -1.28
N MET A 79 5.62 -7.51 -1.23
CA MET A 79 5.77 -6.64 -2.38
C MET A 79 6.94 -5.68 -2.17
N LEU A 80 7.57 -5.33 -3.28
CA LEU A 80 8.48 -4.20 -3.41
C LEU A 80 7.78 -3.10 -4.18
N ILE A 81 7.65 -1.94 -3.57
CA ILE A 81 7.07 -0.76 -4.18
C ILE A 81 8.20 0.20 -4.48
N ARG A 82 8.22 0.72 -5.71
CA ARG A 82 9.18 1.72 -6.16
C ARG A 82 8.46 2.92 -6.71
N GLY A 83 9.15 4.06 -6.71
CA GLY A 83 8.70 5.27 -7.36
C GLY A 83 9.75 6.36 -7.24
N ARG A 84 9.30 7.60 -7.31
CA ARG A 84 10.12 8.79 -7.11
C ARG A 84 9.37 9.79 -6.24
N ALA A 85 10.05 10.45 -5.31
CA ALA A 85 9.47 11.57 -4.57
C ALA A 85 9.03 12.65 -5.57
N ALA A 86 7.80 13.14 -5.46
CA ALA A 86 7.24 14.08 -6.42
C ALA A 86 8.01 15.41 -6.46
N GLU A 87 8.46 15.90 -5.31
CA GLU A 87 9.16 17.19 -5.20
C GLU A 87 10.63 17.11 -5.61
N THR A 88 11.37 16.12 -5.11
CA THR A 88 12.83 16.05 -5.29
C THR A 88 13.25 15.13 -6.43
N HIS A 89 12.33 14.35 -6.98
CA HIS A 89 12.62 13.23 -7.88
C HIS A 89 13.62 12.22 -7.30
N ALA A 90 13.83 12.16 -5.99
CA ALA A 90 14.66 11.12 -5.38
C ALA A 90 14.01 9.74 -5.58
N PRO A 91 14.78 8.66 -5.82
CA PRO A 91 14.23 7.33 -5.91
C PRO A 91 13.61 6.90 -4.58
N LEU A 92 12.43 6.28 -4.66
CA LEU A 92 11.74 5.66 -3.54
C LEU A 92 11.75 4.15 -3.71
N GLU A 93 12.06 3.44 -2.64
CA GLU A 93 11.93 1.99 -2.55
C GLU A 93 11.46 1.63 -1.14
N LEU A 94 10.37 0.86 -1.04
CA LEU A 94 9.84 0.39 0.23
C LEU A 94 9.21 -0.99 0.07
N THR A 95 9.14 -1.73 1.16
CA THR A 95 8.45 -3.03 1.18
C THR A 95 7.05 -2.89 1.73
N ALA A 96 6.17 -3.77 1.27
CA ALA A 96 4.81 -3.89 1.79
C ALA A 96 4.41 -5.36 1.88
N GLN A 97 3.59 -5.68 2.86
CA GLN A 97 2.93 -6.97 2.97
C GLN A 97 1.44 -6.76 3.08
N ILE A 98 0.67 -7.52 2.32
CA ILE A 98 -0.78 -7.49 2.43
C ILE A 98 -1.34 -8.91 2.51
N ALA A 99 -2.29 -9.13 3.40
CA ALA A 99 -3.10 -10.33 3.43
C ALA A 99 -4.54 -9.96 3.08
N LEU A 100 -5.14 -10.66 2.13
CA LEU A 100 -6.46 -10.39 1.58
C LEU A 100 -7.32 -11.65 1.67
N ARG A 101 -8.55 -11.53 2.16
CA ARG A 101 -9.56 -12.58 2.05
C ARG A 101 -10.49 -12.26 0.90
N PHE A 102 -10.87 -13.27 0.13
CA PHE A 102 -11.73 -13.13 -1.04
C PHE A 102 -13.07 -13.85 -0.86
N GLU A 103 -14.12 -13.24 -1.40
CA GLU A 103 -15.42 -13.87 -1.64
C GLU A 103 -15.68 -13.86 -3.15
N GLY A 104 -15.41 -15.00 -3.79
CA GLY A 104 -15.41 -15.09 -5.25
C GLY A 104 -14.29 -14.23 -5.87
N ASP A 105 -14.68 -13.18 -6.58
CA ASP A 105 -13.80 -12.23 -7.27
C ASP A 105 -13.71 -10.87 -6.57
N LYS A 106 -14.22 -10.77 -5.33
CA LYS A 106 -14.17 -9.55 -4.51
C LYS A 106 -13.28 -9.73 -3.29
N ILE A 107 -12.58 -8.67 -2.93
CA ILE A 107 -11.82 -8.58 -1.69
C ILE A 107 -12.81 -8.28 -0.56
N ALA A 108 -12.88 -9.17 0.41
CA ALA A 108 -13.79 -9.07 1.54
C ALA A 108 -13.10 -8.59 2.83
N GLU A 109 -11.78 -8.70 2.91
CA GLU A 109 -10.99 -8.28 4.07
C GLU A 109 -9.55 -7.98 3.65
N ALA A 110 -8.91 -7.01 4.28
CA ALA A 110 -7.49 -6.71 4.06
C ALA A 110 -6.73 -6.41 5.36
N HIS A 111 -5.53 -6.94 5.50
CA HIS A 111 -4.56 -6.60 6.55
C HIS A 111 -3.29 -6.11 5.89
N ASN A 112 -2.99 -4.81 6.04
CA ASN A 112 -1.90 -4.16 5.33
C ASN A 112 -0.74 -3.84 6.27
N HIS A 113 0.48 -3.99 5.80
CA HIS A 113 1.69 -3.52 6.46
C HIS A 113 2.56 -2.84 5.41
N PHE A 114 2.89 -1.58 5.64
CA PHE A 114 3.75 -0.80 4.78
C PHE A 114 4.97 -0.35 5.58
N ASP A 115 6.13 -0.30 4.93
CA ASP A 115 7.29 0.39 5.48
C ASP A 115 7.08 1.90 5.40
N VAL A 116 6.31 2.42 6.36
CA VAL A 116 5.94 3.85 6.44
C VAL A 116 7.17 4.71 6.75
N LEU A 117 8.17 4.19 7.47
CA LEU A 117 9.40 4.91 7.73
C LEU A 117 10.19 5.15 6.44
N ALA A 118 10.42 4.09 5.64
CA ALA A 118 11.08 4.23 4.35
C ALA A 118 10.31 5.17 3.41
N PHE A 119 8.97 5.12 3.43
CA PHE A 119 8.14 6.04 2.67
C PHE A 119 8.35 7.50 3.10
N LEU A 120 8.18 7.81 4.39
CA LEU A 120 8.26 9.17 4.92
C LEU A 120 9.66 9.77 4.77
N GLU A 121 10.71 8.99 5.03
CA GLU A 121 12.10 9.40 4.79
C GLU A 121 12.32 9.67 3.29
N GLY A 122 11.85 8.77 2.42
CA GLY A 122 12.01 8.90 0.98
C GLY A 122 11.32 10.14 0.40
N VAL A 123 10.14 10.51 0.89
CA VAL A 123 9.43 11.73 0.46
C VAL A 123 9.93 13.00 1.19
N GLY A 124 10.96 12.89 2.04
CA GLY A 124 11.59 14.01 2.74
C GLY A 124 10.83 14.51 3.97
N MET A 125 9.85 13.76 4.47
CA MET A 125 9.11 14.09 5.70
C MET A 125 9.87 13.70 6.97
N LEU A 126 10.86 12.81 6.85
CA LEU A 126 11.77 12.43 7.94
C LEU A 126 13.23 12.60 7.51
N PRO A 127 14.16 12.88 8.45
CA PRO A 127 15.58 12.91 8.17
C PRO A 127 16.10 11.57 7.62
N PRO A 128 17.18 11.57 6.83
CA PRO A 128 17.89 10.36 6.47
C PRO A 128 18.29 9.53 7.69
N ASP A 129 18.33 8.21 7.53
CA ASP A 129 18.75 7.25 8.56
C ASP A 129 17.84 7.24 9.82
N THR A 130 16.59 7.69 9.71
CA THR A 130 15.67 7.82 10.85
C THR A 130 15.49 6.49 11.59
N LEU A 131 15.28 5.39 10.86
CA LEU A 131 15.14 4.07 11.48
C LEU A 131 16.39 3.67 12.27
N ALA A 132 17.58 3.91 11.71
CA ALA A 132 18.84 3.56 12.36
C ALA A 132 19.09 4.41 13.62
N LEU A 133 18.81 5.72 13.54
CA LEU A 133 18.90 6.64 14.67
C LEU A 133 17.97 6.21 15.81
N CYS A 134 16.68 5.96 15.51
CA CYS A 134 15.73 5.53 16.52
C CYS A 134 16.08 4.16 17.13
N LEU A 135 16.62 3.22 16.35
CA LEU A 135 17.11 1.94 16.88
C LEU A 135 18.35 2.10 17.77
N ALA A 136 19.17 3.14 17.55
CA ALA A 136 20.28 3.50 18.41
C ALA A 136 19.84 4.20 19.72
N GLY A 137 18.55 4.55 19.84
CA GLY A 137 18.00 5.29 20.98
C GLY A 137 18.10 6.81 20.84
N GLU A 138 18.44 7.31 19.65
CA GLU A 138 18.47 8.74 19.36
C GLU A 138 17.07 9.29 19.08
N HIS A 139 16.87 10.57 19.38
CA HIS A 139 15.64 11.30 19.12
C HIS A 139 15.75 12.13 17.84
N LEU A 140 14.61 12.35 17.18
CA LEU A 140 14.50 13.27 16.04
C LEU A 140 14.15 14.65 16.61
N ASP A 141 15.17 15.44 16.94
CA ASP A 141 15.05 16.80 17.48
C ASP A 141 14.83 17.87 16.38
#